data_AF-A0A858U1M7-F1
#
_entry.id   AF-A0A858U1M7-F1
#
_cell.length_a   1.000
_cell.length_b   1.000
_cell.length_c   1.000
_cell.angle_alpha   90.00
_cell.angle_beta   90.00
_cell.angle_gamma   90.00
#
_symmetry.space_group_name_H-M   'P 1'
#
loop_
_entity.id
_entity.type
_entity.pdbx_description
1 polymer ?
#
loop_
_entity_poly.entity_id
_entity_poly.type
_entity_poly.pdbx_seq_one_letter_code
_entity_poly.pdbx_strand_id
1 'polypeptide(L)'
;MYEHFFIKKITKMILFFGILSILTFTVWIVAIISMAASINDKRNIAAIFQGAVFIIHLILIFIALRFNILGLKIANADYDRRAVKWFWLAIIFFPVAFFFSIVGWKRLKDLEKNAEFNKNNYYLTNQNQDLSNSI
;
A
#
# COMPACT_ATOMS: atom_id res chain seq x y z
N MET A 1 0.54 31.86 -18.99
CA MET A 1 0.86 30.64 -19.79
C MET A 1 1.58 29.56 -18.97
N TYR A 2 2.59 29.91 -18.16
CA TYR A 2 3.30 28.94 -17.29
C TYR A 2 2.40 28.22 -16.27
N GLU A 3 1.44 28.93 -15.67
CA GLU A 3 0.56 28.38 -14.62
C GLU A 3 -0.39 27.29 -15.16
N HIS A 4 -0.93 27.46 -16.37
CA HIS A 4 -1.74 26.45 -17.05
C HIS A 4 -0.97 25.16 -17.35
N PHE A 5 0.28 25.29 -17.81
CA PHE A 5 1.14 24.14 -18.08
C PHE A 5 1.53 23.40 -16.80
N PHE A 6 1.79 24.14 -15.73
CA PHE A 6 2.13 23.62 -14.41
C PHE A 6 0.98 22.83 -13.78
N ILE A 7 -0.24 23.40 -13.74
CA ILE A 7 -1.42 22.72 -13.21
C ILE A 7 -1.72 21.44 -13.99
N LYS A 8 -1.63 21.48 -15.32
CA LYS A 8 -1.85 20.29 -16.17
C LYS A 8 -0.85 19.16 -15.87
N LYS A 9 0.41 19.48 -15.59
CA LYS A 9 1.43 18.50 -15.16
C LYS A 9 1.15 17.96 -13.76
N ILE A 10 0.82 18.84 -12.81
CA ILE A 10 0.50 18.45 -11.43
C ILE A 10 -0.69 17.51 -11.39
N THR A 11 -1.79 17.84 -12.09
CA THR A 11 -2.97 16.98 -12.11
C THR A 11 -2.66 15.59 -12.65
N LYS A 12 -1.78 15.48 -13.66
CA LYS A 12 -1.31 14.17 -14.17
C LYS A 12 -0.49 13.41 -13.13
N MET A 13 0.42 14.08 -12.41
CA MET A 13 1.20 13.46 -11.34
C MET A 13 0.30 12.98 -10.19
N ILE A 14 -0.66 13.81 -9.77
CA ILE A 14 -1.64 13.45 -8.74
C ILE A 14 -2.47 12.24 -9.20
N LEU A 15 -2.92 12.22 -10.45
CA LEU A 15 -3.65 11.08 -11.01
C LEU A 15 -2.80 9.80 -10.98
N PHE A 16 -1.53 9.90 -11.40
CA PHE A 16 -0.60 8.78 -11.40
C PHE A 16 -0.38 8.22 -10.00
N PHE A 17 -0.06 9.06 -9.01
CA PHE A 17 0.13 8.60 -7.63
C PHE A 17 -1.19 8.15 -6.99
N GLY A 18 -2.32 8.73 -7.36
CA GLY A 18 -3.64 8.27 -6.92
C GLY A 18 -3.93 6.84 -7.39
N ILE A 19 -3.71 6.55 -8.68
CA ILE A 19 -3.84 5.20 -9.24
C ILE A 19 -2.84 4.25 -8.55
N LEU A 20 -1.60 4.66 -8.37
CA LEU A 20 -0.57 3.86 -7.72
C LEU A 20 -0.95 3.49 -6.28
N SER A 21 -1.47 4.45 -5.51
CA SER A 21 -1.98 4.22 -4.16
C SER A 21 -3.17 3.25 -4.13
N ILE A 22 -4.10 3.33 -5.09
CA ILE A 22 -5.20 2.36 -5.22
C ILE A 22 -4.67 0.97 -5.58
N LEU A 23 -3.68 0.86 -6.46
CA LEU A 23 -3.07 -0.43 -6.81
C LEU A 23 -2.37 -1.05 -5.59
N THR A 24 -1.75 -0.25 -4.73
CA THR A 24 -1.15 -0.77 -3.50
C THR A 24 -2.18 -1.27 -2.49
N PHE A 25 -3.46 -0.91 -2.64
CA PHE A 25 -4.55 -1.34 -1.78
C PHE A 25 -4.79 -2.86 -1.84
N THR A 26 -4.69 -3.46 -3.02
CA THR A 26 -4.89 -4.91 -3.20
C THR A 26 -3.82 -5.70 -2.47
N VAL A 27 -2.57 -5.21 -2.51
CA VAL A 27 -1.42 -5.78 -1.80
C VAL A 27 -1.66 -5.77 -0.29
N TRP A 28 -2.21 -4.67 0.25
CA TRP A 28 -2.55 -4.58 1.67
C TRP A 28 -3.63 -5.57 2.10
N ILE A 29 -4.71 -5.67 1.31
CA ILE A 29 -5.81 -6.60 1.59
C ILE A 29 -5.29 -8.03 1.63
N VAL A 30 -4.52 -8.45 0.63
CA VAL A 30 -3.95 -9.79 0.57
C VAL A 30 -3.05 -10.05 1.78
N ALA A 31 -2.18 -9.10 2.13
CA ALA A 31 -1.27 -9.25 3.26
C ALA A 31 -2.00 -9.41 4.60
N ILE A 32 -3.04 -8.58 4.86
CA ILE A 32 -3.82 -8.66 6.09
C ILE A 32 -4.58 -9.99 6.16
N ILE A 33 -5.26 -10.40 5.08
CA ILE A 33 -5.99 -11.68 5.03
C ILE A 33 -5.05 -12.86 5.25
N SER A 34 -3.88 -12.87 4.58
CA SER A 34 -2.89 -13.95 4.73
C SER A 34 -2.33 -14.06 6.15
N MET A 35 -2.28 -12.96 6.91
CA MET A 35 -1.83 -12.98 8.31
C MET A 35 -2.95 -13.36 9.27
N ALA A 36 -4.16 -12.86 9.05
CA ALA A 36 -5.34 -13.18 9.86
C ALA A 36 -5.76 -14.65 9.74
N ALA A 37 -5.51 -15.28 8.59
CA ALA A 37 -5.73 -16.72 8.40
C ALA A 37 -4.76 -17.61 9.20
N SER A 38 -3.75 -17.04 9.86
CA SER A 38 -2.77 -17.81 10.62
C SER A 38 -3.14 -17.91 12.11
N ILE A 39 -3.12 -19.14 12.62
CA ILE A 39 -3.44 -19.47 14.03
C ILE A 39 -2.31 -19.08 15.01
N ASN A 40 -1.20 -18.51 14.51
CA ASN A 40 -0.05 -18.14 15.34
C ASN A 40 -0.22 -16.73 15.94
N ASP A 41 -0.20 -16.61 17.27
CA ASP A 41 -0.34 -15.33 18.00
C ASP A 41 0.62 -14.24 17.53
N LYS A 42 1.86 -14.58 17.18
CA LYS A 42 2.84 -13.61 16.65
C LYS A 42 2.45 -13.07 15.28
N ARG A 43 1.77 -13.87 14.46
CA ARG A 43 1.23 -13.46 13.15
C ARG A 43 -0.06 -12.65 13.31
N ASN A 44 -0.84 -12.93 14.36
CA ASN A 44 -2.03 -12.16 14.69
C ASN A 44 -1.68 -10.72 15.15
N ILE A 45 -0.67 -10.55 16.00
CA ILE A 45 -0.15 -9.22 16.38
C ILE A 45 0.38 -8.46 15.15
N ALA A 46 1.07 -9.15 14.25
CA ALA A 46 1.53 -8.54 13.00
C ALA A 46 0.39 -8.12 12.09
N ALA A 47 -0.70 -8.89 12.03
CA ALA A 47 -1.91 -8.53 11.30
C ALA A 47 -2.55 -7.25 11.86
N ILE A 48 -2.62 -7.11 13.19
CA ILE A 48 -3.15 -5.91 13.86
C ILE A 48 -2.27 -4.70 13.55
N PHE A 49 -0.95 -4.81 13.69
CA PHE A 49 -0.02 -3.73 13.32
C PHE A 49 -0.19 -3.33 11.86
N GLN A 50 -0.30 -4.31 10.97
CA GLN A 50 -0.49 -4.06 9.56
C GLN A 50 -1.86 -3.40 9.28
N GLY A 51 -2.91 -3.83 9.95
CA GLY A 51 -4.22 -3.17 9.91
C GLY A 51 -4.16 -1.70 10.36
N ALA A 52 -3.40 -1.39 11.42
CA ALA A 52 -3.21 -0.01 11.87
C ALA A 52 -2.47 0.86 10.83
N VAL A 53 -1.40 0.35 10.23
CA VAL A 53 -0.67 1.07 9.16
C VAL A 53 -1.56 1.26 7.92
N PHE A 54 -2.40 0.29 7.60
CA PHE A 54 -3.38 0.38 6.53
C PHE A 54 -4.42 1.49 6.77
N ILE A 55 -4.93 1.62 8.00
CA ILE A 55 -5.84 2.71 8.37
C ILE A 55 -5.15 4.07 8.19
N ILE A 56 -3.87 4.20 8.62
CA ILE A 56 -3.09 5.43 8.41
C ILE A 56 -2.96 5.73 6.91
N HIS A 57 -2.66 4.73 6.08
CA HIS A 57 -2.58 4.88 4.64
C HIS A 57 -3.91 5.38 4.03
N LEU A 58 -5.05 4.83 4.45
CA LEU A 58 -6.37 5.29 4.03
C LEU A 58 -6.64 6.75 4.41
N ILE A 59 -6.29 7.15 5.64
CA ILE A 59 -6.43 8.52 6.11
C ILE A 59 -5.60 9.47 5.24
N LEU A 60 -4.35 9.11 4.92
CA LEU A 60 -3.47 9.92 4.08
C LEU A 60 -4.01 10.06 2.65
N ILE A 61 -4.54 8.99 2.05
CA ILE A 61 -5.20 9.05 0.73
C ILE A 61 -6.41 9.98 0.78
N PHE A 62 -7.26 9.86 1.81
CA PHE A 62 -8.45 10.68 1.94
C PHE A 62 -8.09 12.17 2.07
N ILE A 63 -7.08 12.49 2.88
CA ILE A 63 -6.54 13.85 3.02
C ILE A 63 -5.99 14.36 1.68
N ALA A 64 -5.19 13.55 0.97
CA ALA A 64 -4.63 13.91 -0.33
C ALA A 64 -5.73 14.20 -1.38
N LEU A 65 -6.77 13.36 -1.42
CA LEU A 65 -7.94 13.54 -2.28
C LEU A 65 -8.69 14.83 -1.94
N ARG A 66 -8.89 15.13 -0.66
CA ARG A 66 -9.55 16.38 -0.23
C ARG A 66 -8.77 17.60 -0.69
N PHE A 67 -7.44 17.62 -0.52
CA PHE A 67 -6.61 18.72 -1.02
C PHE A 67 -6.62 18.83 -2.53
N ASN A 68 -6.60 17.71 -3.27
CA ASN A 68 -6.72 17.74 -4.73
C ASN A 68 -8.07 18.33 -5.18
N ILE A 69 -9.19 17.92 -4.56
CA ILE A 69 -10.52 18.45 -4.87
C ILE A 69 -10.62 19.94 -4.56
N LEU A 70 -10.07 20.39 -3.42
CA LEU A 70 -10.03 21.82 -3.08
C LEU A 70 -9.18 22.61 -4.07
N GLY A 71 -8.02 22.07 -4.46
CA GLY A 71 -7.16 22.66 -5.49
C GLY A 71 -7.89 22.83 -6.82
N LEU A 72 -8.60 21.80 -7.28
CA LEU A 72 -9.40 21.84 -8.51
C LEU A 72 -10.54 22.85 -8.43
N LYS A 73 -11.29 22.90 -7.31
CA LYS A 73 -12.38 23.87 -7.11
C LYS A 73 -11.88 25.31 -7.20
N ILE A 74 -10.76 25.62 -6.55
CA ILE A 74 -10.19 26.98 -6.55
C ILE A 74 -9.57 27.33 -7.90
N ALA A 75 -8.88 26.37 -8.54
CA ALA A 75 -8.32 26.58 -9.87
C ALA A 75 -9.40 26.88 -10.91
N ASN A 76 -10.54 26.19 -10.85
CA ASN A 76 -11.66 26.42 -11.78
C ASN A 76 -12.40 27.75 -11.53
N ALA A 77 -12.34 28.29 -10.31
CA ALA A 77 -13.03 29.54 -9.97
C ALA A 77 -12.26 30.78 -10.42
N ASP A 78 -10.96 30.85 -10.13
CA ASP A 78 -10.18 32.09 -10.36
C ASP A 78 -8.68 31.87 -10.66
N TYR A 79 -8.25 30.64 -10.94
CA TYR A 79 -6.83 30.31 -11.18
C TYR A 79 -5.86 30.98 -10.17
N ASP A 80 -6.25 31.01 -8.88
CA ASP A 80 -5.51 31.69 -7.82
C ASP A 80 -4.28 30.87 -7.38
N ARG A 81 -3.17 31.54 -7.00
CA ARG A 81 -2.01 30.96 -6.29
C ARG A 81 -2.40 30.13 -5.07
N ARG A 82 -3.57 30.39 -4.47
CA ARG A 82 -4.14 29.54 -3.42
C ARG A 82 -4.41 28.10 -3.88
N ALA A 83 -4.83 27.87 -5.12
CA ALA A 83 -5.01 26.53 -5.68
C ALA A 83 -3.70 25.72 -5.70
N VAL A 84 -2.59 26.39 -6.02
CA VAL A 84 -1.26 25.78 -6.10
C VAL A 84 -0.82 25.22 -4.75
N LYS A 85 -1.12 25.91 -3.63
CA LYS A 85 -0.81 25.41 -2.27
C LYS A 85 -1.52 24.08 -1.97
N TRP A 86 -2.78 23.97 -2.35
CA TRP A 86 -3.56 22.73 -2.15
C TRP A 86 -3.03 21.57 -3.00
N PHE A 87 -2.64 21.85 -4.24
CA PHE A 87 -2.01 20.85 -5.09
C PHE A 87 -0.65 20.39 -4.57
N TRP A 88 0.16 21.28 -3.99
CA TRP A 88 1.41 20.91 -3.32
C TRP A 88 1.19 19.98 -2.14
N LEU A 89 0.18 20.25 -1.30
CA LEU A 89 -0.18 19.34 -0.22
C LEU A 89 -0.56 17.96 -0.76
N ALA A 90 -1.43 17.90 -1.77
CA ALA A 90 -1.79 16.61 -2.40
C ALA A 90 -0.55 15.87 -2.95
N ILE A 91 0.36 16.57 -3.63
CA ILE A 91 1.63 16.01 -4.15
C ILE A 91 2.51 15.43 -3.03
N ILE A 92 2.45 15.96 -1.81
CA ILE A 92 3.24 15.44 -0.69
C ILE A 92 2.53 14.21 -0.09
N PHE A 93 1.22 14.30 0.15
CA PHE A 93 0.48 13.23 0.84
C PHE A 93 0.39 11.93 0.02
N PHE A 94 0.27 12.01 -1.31
CA PHE A 94 0.17 10.81 -2.15
C PHE A 94 1.43 9.92 -2.13
N PRO A 95 2.65 10.44 -2.35
CA PRO A 95 3.89 9.68 -2.18
C PRO A 95 4.10 9.20 -0.75
N VAL A 96 3.80 10.01 0.26
CA VAL A 96 3.90 9.59 1.67
C VAL A 96 3.00 8.38 1.92
N ALA A 97 1.75 8.41 1.45
CA ALA A 97 0.86 7.26 1.51
C ALA A 97 1.45 6.04 0.78
N PHE A 98 2.01 6.22 -0.42
CA PHE A 98 2.69 5.16 -1.16
C PHE A 98 3.87 4.56 -0.39
N PHE A 99 4.69 5.35 0.31
CA PHE A 99 5.80 4.82 1.11
C PHE A 99 5.35 3.84 2.19
N PHE A 100 4.15 4.02 2.77
CA PHE A 100 3.61 3.05 3.71
C PHE A 100 3.36 1.68 3.05
N SER A 101 3.03 1.61 1.76
CA SER A 101 2.81 0.32 1.09
C SER A 101 4.05 -0.57 1.01
N ILE A 102 5.25 0.01 1.14
CA ILE A 102 6.50 -0.75 1.20
C ILE A 102 6.50 -1.73 2.37
N VAL A 103 5.90 -1.35 3.51
CA VAL A 103 5.76 -2.22 4.67
C VAL A 103 4.92 -3.45 4.31
N GLY A 104 3.81 -3.25 3.59
CA GLY A 104 2.94 -4.33 3.12
C GLY A 104 3.66 -5.30 2.18
N TRP A 105 4.44 -4.77 1.22
CA TRP A 105 5.25 -5.55 0.29
C TRP A 105 6.31 -6.40 0.99
N LYS A 106 7.06 -5.80 1.91
CA LYS A 106 8.08 -6.51 2.70
C LYS A 106 7.45 -7.70 3.41
N ARG A 107 6.28 -7.49 4.02
CA ARG A 107 5.63 -8.53 4.80
C ARG A 107 5.07 -9.67 3.96
N LEU A 108 4.55 -9.39 2.76
CA LEU A 108 4.15 -10.45 1.83
C LEU A 108 5.32 -11.33 1.41
N LYS A 109 6.48 -10.73 1.10
CA LYS A 109 7.70 -11.49 0.78
C LYS A 109 8.16 -12.35 1.95
N ASP A 110 8.05 -11.85 3.18
CA ASP A 110 8.35 -12.64 4.38
C ASP A 110 7.39 -13.83 4.53
N LEU A 111 6.10 -13.64 4.24
CA LEU A 111 5.12 -14.72 4.28
C LEU A 111 5.39 -15.78 3.21
N GLU A 112 5.70 -15.36 1.99
CA GLU A 112 6.02 -16.24 0.87
C GLU A 112 7.24 -17.13 1.18
N LYS A 113 8.34 -16.55 1.66
CA LYS A 113 9.54 -17.30 2.06
C LYS A 113 9.26 -18.33 3.16
N ASN A 114 8.44 -17.97 4.14
CA ASN A 114 8.07 -18.88 5.23
C ASN A 114 7.16 -20.01 4.74
N ALA A 115 6.28 -19.74 3.78
CA ALA A 115 5.43 -20.76 3.16
C ALA A 115 6.27 -21.75 2.34
N GLU A 116 7.25 -21.26 1.58
CA GLU A 116 8.19 -22.09 0.81
C GLU A 116 9.04 -22.98 1.72
N PHE A 117 9.59 -22.42 2.81
CA PHE A 117 10.34 -23.19 3.80
C PHE A 117 9.49 -24.32 4.42
N ASN A 118 8.25 -24.04 4.81
CA ASN A 118 7.35 -25.04 5.38
C ASN A 118 7.00 -26.13 4.36
N LYS A 119 6.76 -25.76 3.11
CA LYS A 119 6.49 -26.70 2.01
C LYS A 119 7.68 -27.65 1.80
N ASN A 120 8.91 -27.13 1.77
CA ASN A 120 10.11 -27.96 1.59
C ASN A 120 10.35 -28.91 2.76
N ASN A 121 10.14 -28.48 4.01
CA ASN A 121 10.25 -29.36 5.17
C ASN A 121 9.19 -30.48 5.17
N TYR A 122 7.98 -30.19 4.71
CA TYR A 122 6.94 -31.21 4.58
C TYR A 122 7.33 -32.31 3.58
N TYR A 123 7.89 -31.94 2.42
CA TYR A 123 8.39 -32.92 1.45
C TYR A 123 9.55 -33.74 1.99
N LEU A 124 10.52 -33.11 2.65
CA LEU A 124 11.66 -33.82 3.28
C LEU A 124 11.18 -34.81 4.36
N THR A 125 10.17 -34.44 5.13
CA THR A 125 9.65 -35.29 6.21
C THR A 125 8.92 -36.51 5.66
N ASN A 126 8.05 -36.34 4.66
CA ASN A 126 7.36 -37.46 4.02
C ASN A 126 8.34 -38.38 3.28
N GLN A 127 9.35 -37.83 2.60
CA GLN A 127 10.34 -38.64 1.91
C GLN A 127 11.16 -39.50 2.88
N ASN A 128 11.51 -38.97 4.06
CA ASN A 128 12.18 -39.75 5.10
C ASN A 128 11.27 -40.80 5.74
N GLN A 129 9.96 -40.54 5.86
CA GLN A 129 8.99 -41.54 6.33
C GLN A 129 8.79 -42.69 5.33
N ASP A 130 8.72 -42.40 4.03
CA ASP A 130 8.61 -43.43 3.00
C ASP A 130 9.85 -44.33 2.94
N LEU A 131 11.04 -43.73 3.08
CA LEU A 131 12.31 -44.48 3.19
C LEU A 131 12.35 -45.36 4.45
N SER A 132 11.95 -44.81 5.61
CA SER A 132 11.83 -45.52 6.88
C SER A 132 10.90 -46.74 6.80
N ASN A 133 9.80 -46.65 6.05
CA ASN A 133 8.82 -47.73 5.92
C ASN A 133 9.18 -48.78 4.85
N SER A 134 10.28 -48.58 4.13
CA SER A 134 10.75 -49.45 3.04
C SER A 134 11.93 -50.37 3.41
N ILE A 135 12.41 -50.30 4.66
CA ILE A 135 13.48 -51.14 5.23
C ILE A 135 12.86 -52.20 6.14
#